data_AF-A0AAR2LPU3-F1
#
_entry.id   AF-A0AAR2LPU3-F1
#
_cell.length_a   1.000
_cell.length_b   1.000
_cell.length_c   1.000
_cell.angle_alpha   90.00
_cell.angle_beta   90.00
_cell.angle_gamma   90.00
#
_symmetry.space_group_name_H-M   'P 1'
#
loop_
_entity.id
_entity.type
_entity.pdbx_description
1 polymer ?
#
loop_
_entity_poly.entity_id
_entity_poly.type
_entity_poly.pdbx_seq_one_letter_code
_entity_poly.pdbx_strand_id
1 'polypeptide(L)'
;GMASGAKRGILERLNADEIVIGDGGFVFALEKRGYVKAGPWTPEAAAEHPEAVRQLHREFLRAGSNVMQTFTFYASDDKLENRGNALSFTGQQINEAACDLAREVANEGDALVAGGVSQTPSYLSCKSESEVKAIFKKQMDVFIKKNVDFLIAEYFEHVEEAEWAVQVLKDTKKPVAATMCIGPMGDMHGVTPGECAVRLVKAGADIVGVNCHFDPMTCVKTVAMMKAAVEKAGLKAHYIVQPLAYHTPDCGCQGFIDLPEFPFALEPRVLTRWDMQHYAREAFKAGIRYIGGCCGFEPYHIRAVAEELAPERGFLPKAAEKHGMWGSGLEMHTKPWVRARARREYWEKMKPASGRPLCPSMSTPDGWGVTKGHADLMQQKEATTKDQLRPLFNKADTKN
;
A
#
# COMPACT_ATOMS: atom_id res chain seq x y z
N GLY A 1 13.15 -34.29 -1.63
CA GLY A 1 12.54 -33.75 -2.85
C GLY A 1 11.06 -34.00 -2.78
N MET A 2 10.27 -32.97 -2.48
CA MET A 2 8.82 -32.99 -2.68
C MET A 2 8.56 -32.44 -4.08
N ALA A 3 7.73 -33.13 -4.86
CA ALA A 3 7.36 -32.72 -6.19
C ALA A 3 6.85 -31.25 -6.17
N SER A 4 7.52 -30.39 -6.92
CA SER A 4 7.11 -29.00 -7.12
C SER A 4 5.84 -28.99 -7.97
N GLY A 5 4.68 -29.13 -7.33
CA GLY A 5 3.43 -28.70 -7.95
C GLY A 5 3.59 -27.25 -8.40
N ALA A 6 3.15 -26.91 -9.62
CA ALA A 6 3.20 -25.54 -10.10
C ALA A 6 2.52 -24.62 -9.07
N LYS A 7 3.19 -23.51 -8.69
CA LYS A 7 2.61 -22.53 -7.77
C LYS A 7 1.33 -21.98 -8.38
N ARG A 8 0.23 -21.97 -7.63
CA ARG A 8 -1.04 -21.36 -8.07
C ARG A 8 -0.89 -19.86 -8.25
N GLY A 9 -1.34 -19.37 -9.39
CA GLY A 9 -1.46 -17.95 -9.71
C GLY A 9 -2.55 -17.25 -8.91
N ILE A 10 -2.61 -15.92 -9.03
CA ILE A 10 -3.44 -15.09 -8.17
C ILE A 10 -4.94 -15.38 -8.29
N LEU A 11 -5.44 -15.54 -9.52
CA LEU A 11 -6.87 -15.84 -9.74
C LEU A 11 -7.22 -17.27 -9.34
N GLU A 12 -6.28 -18.23 -9.48
CA GLU A 12 -6.50 -19.61 -9.04
C GLU A 12 -6.67 -19.69 -7.52
N ARG A 13 -5.88 -18.91 -6.77
CA ARG A 13 -6.03 -18.78 -5.30
C ARG A 13 -7.37 -18.16 -4.94
N LEU A 14 -7.68 -16.99 -5.51
CA LEU A 14 -8.89 -16.25 -5.16
C LEU A 14 -10.18 -16.97 -5.61
N ASN A 15 -10.18 -17.63 -6.76
CA ASN A 15 -11.31 -18.45 -7.22
C ASN A 15 -11.54 -19.70 -6.36
N ALA A 16 -10.50 -20.17 -5.67
CA ALA A 16 -10.59 -21.24 -4.67
C ALA A 16 -10.94 -20.72 -3.26
N ASP A 17 -11.38 -19.46 -3.15
CA ASP A 17 -11.71 -18.75 -1.90
C ASP A 17 -10.54 -18.67 -0.90
N GLU A 18 -9.30 -18.74 -1.41
CA GLU A 18 -8.12 -18.58 -0.56
C GLU A 18 -7.90 -17.13 -0.15
N ILE A 19 -7.36 -16.98 1.06
CA ILE A 19 -6.92 -15.69 1.57
C ILE A 19 -5.47 -15.45 1.11
N VAL A 20 -5.31 -14.44 0.26
CA VAL A 20 -4.02 -13.92 -0.19
C VAL A 20 -3.59 -12.82 0.76
N ILE A 21 -2.45 -13.02 1.43
CA ILE A 21 -1.85 -11.99 2.28
C ILE A 21 -0.93 -11.11 1.44
N GLY A 22 -1.17 -9.80 1.41
CA GLY A 22 -0.25 -8.84 0.80
C GLY A 22 1.01 -8.61 1.63
N ASP A 23 2.01 -7.94 1.06
CA ASP A 23 3.13 -7.38 1.82
C ASP A 23 2.75 -6.02 2.45
N GLY A 24 3.75 -5.27 2.89
CA GLY A 24 3.59 -4.03 3.66
C GLY A 24 4.27 -2.81 3.04
N GLY A 25 4.57 -1.80 3.85
CA GLY A 25 5.00 -0.49 3.40
C GLY A 25 6.50 -0.39 3.10
N PHE A 26 6.92 -0.85 1.91
CA PHE A 26 8.33 -0.85 1.48
C PHE A 26 9.02 0.51 1.63
N VAL A 27 8.47 1.54 1.01
CA VAL A 27 9.06 2.89 0.95
C VAL A 27 9.30 3.47 2.36
N PHE A 28 8.29 3.39 3.24
CA PHE A 28 8.38 3.91 4.60
C PHE A 28 9.27 3.04 5.51
N ALA A 29 9.30 1.72 5.30
CA ALA A 29 10.19 0.84 6.06
C ALA A 29 11.65 1.08 5.66
N LEU A 30 11.94 1.26 4.38
CA LEU A 30 13.29 1.52 3.89
C LEU A 30 13.77 2.94 4.20
N GLU A 31 12.89 3.93 4.27
CA GLU A 31 13.25 5.29 4.72
C GLU A 31 13.76 5.27 6.16
N LYS A 32 13.00 4.64 7.08
CA LYS A 32 13.43 4.49 8.48
C LYS A 32 14.70 3.64 8.64
N ARG A 33 15.01 2.79 7.65
CA ARG A 33 16.24 1.98 7.61
C ARG A 33 17.42 2.72 6.94
N GLY A 34 17.19 3.92 6.40
CA GLY A 34 18.22 4.76 5.80
C GLY A 34 18.53 4.49 4.33
N TYR A 35 17.64 3.79 3.60
CA TYR A 35 17.84 3.43 2.19
C TYR A 35 16.94 4.17 1.22
N VAL A 36 15.91 4.86 1.71
CA VAL A 36 15.03 5.69 0.88
C VAL A 36 15.01 7.09 1.46
N LYS A 37 15.02 8.11 0.59
CA LYS A 37 14.94 9.50 1.01
C LYS A 37 13.49 9.98 1.01
N ALA A 38 13.02 10.48 2.15
CA ALA A 38 11.76 11.21 2.24
C ALA A 38 11.79 12.47 1.36
N GLY A 39 10.74 12.66 0.57
CA GLY A 39 10.66 13.69 -0.46
C GLY A 39 10.43 13.07 -1.84
N PRO A 40 11.49 12.61 -2.53
CA PRO A 40 11.34 11.91 -3.81
C PRO A 40 10.79 10.49 -3.65
N TRP A 41 11.09 9.79 -2.55
CA TRP A 41 10.60 8.41 -2.30
C TRP A 41 10.96 7.39 -3.40
N THR A 42 12.08 7.61 -4.10
CA THR A 42 12.52 6.81 -5.23
C THR A 42 13.20 5.48 -4.80
N PRO A 43 13.19 4.43 -5.64
CA PRO A 43 13.64 3.10 -5.25
C PRO A 43 15.05 2.71 -5.76
N GLU A 44 15.95 3.66 -5.94
CA GLU A 44 17.35 3.45 -6.35
C GLU A 44 18.10 2.43 -5.45
N ALA A 45 17.66 2.27 -4.20
CA ALA A 45 18.15 1.24 -3.29
C ALA A 45 18.04 -0.20 -3.84
N ALA A 46 17.16 -0.47 -4.82
CA ALA A 46 17.13 -1.76 -5.50
C ALA A 46 18.43 -2.07 -6.24
N ALA A 47 19.13 -1.05 -6.75
CA ALA A 47 20.41 -1.16 -7.43
C ALA A 47 21.59 -0.84 -6.50
N GLU A 48 21.45 0.18 -5.63
CA GLU A 48 22.52 0.65 -4.74
C GLU A 48 22.73 -0.26 -3.52
N HIS A 49 21.64 -0.77 -2.95
CA HIS A 49 21.60 -1.51 -1.69
C HIS A 49 20.68 -2.75 -1.78
N PRO A 50 20.92 -3.66 -2.75
CA PRO A 50 20.02 -4.77 -3.03
C PRO A 50 19.82 -5.71 -1.82
N GLU A 51 20.78 -5.81 -0.91
CA GLU A 51 20.66 -6.57 0.33
C GLU A 51 19.58 -6.04 1.27
N ALA A 52 19.43 -4.72 1.37
CA ALA A 52 18.41 -4.10 2.22
C ALA A 52 17.00 -4.39 1.69
N VAL A 53 16.81 -4.23 0.38
CA VAL A 53 15.54 -4.50 -0.32
C VAL A 53 15.19 -5.98 -0.25
N ARG A 54 16.16 -6.87 -0.54
CA ARG A 54 16.00 -8.33 -0.44
C ARG A 54 15.62 -8.76 0.97
N GLN A 55 16.28 -8.22 1.98
CA GLN A 55 16.01 -8.55 3.37
C GLN A 55 14.58 -8.15 3.77
N LEU A 56 14.11 -6.98 3.33
CA LEU A 56 12.74 -6.56 3.60
C LEU A 56 11.69 -7.46 2.93
N HIS A 57 11.90 -7.84 1.66
CA HIS A 57 11.07 -8.88 1.01
C HIS A 57 11.04 -10.18 1.83
N ARG A 58 12.20 -10.66 2.28
CA ARG A 58 12.30 -11.90 3.08
C ARG A 58 11.57 -11.79 4.40
N GLU A 59 11.59 -10.62 5.03
CA GLU A 59 10.84 -10.37 6.27
C GLU A 59 9.33 -10.43 6.05
N PHE A 60 8.82 -9.84 4.97
CA PHE A 60 7.40 -9.94 4.61
C PHE A 60 6.99 -11.35 4.20
N LEU A 61 7.81 -12.05 3.43
CA LEU A 61 7.58 -13.46 3.10
C LEU A 61 7.53 -14.31 4.37
N ARG A 62 8.50 -14.14 5.29
CA ARG A 62 8.53 -14.84 6.58
C ARG A 62 7.30 -14.50 7.42
N ALA A 63 6.81 -13.27 7.36
CA ALA A 63 5.59 -12.82 8.04
C ALA A 63 4.30 -13.46 7.50
N GLY A 64 4.35 -14.08 6.32
CA GLY A 64 3.23 -14.80 5.72
C GLY A 64 2.64 -14.16 4.47
N SER A 65 3.29 -13.13 3.91
CA SER A 65 2.89 -12.54 2.63
C SER A 65 2.98 -13.58 1.50
N ASN A 66 1.95 -13.58 0.66
CA ASN A 66 1.84 -14.34 -0.58
C ASN A 66 2.16 -13.49 -1.82
N VAL A 67 2.47 -12.20 -1.64
CA VAL A 67 2.77 -11.27 -2.74
C VAL A 67 4.00 -10.45 -2.42
N MET A 68 5.00 -10.52 -3.29
CA MET A 68 6.13 -9.59 -3.31
C MET A 68 5.85 -8.54 -4.38
N GLN A 69 5.35 -7.36 -3.99
CA GLN A 69 5.20 -6.25 -4.91
C GLN A 69 6.59 -5.75 -5.32
N THR A 70 6.83 -5.54 -6.61
CA THR A 70 8.13 -5.04 -7.08
C THR A 70 8.37 -3.64 -6.50
N PHE A 71 9.57 -3.38 -6.00
CA PHE A 71 9.95 -2.06 -5.45
C PHE A 71 10.18 -1.04 -6.60
N THR A 72 9.12 -0.76 -7.36
CA THR A 72 9.14 -0.01 -8.63
C THR A 72 8.07 1.09 -8.70
N PHE A 73 7.27 1.22 -7.64
CA PHE A 73 6.10 2.10 -7.56
C PHE A 73 6.38 3.55 -7.99
N TYR A 74 7.52 4.11 -7.57
CA TYR A 74 7.92 5.49 -7.90
C TYR A 74 9.14 5.53 -8.86
N ALA A 75 9.19 4.61 -9.83
CA ALA A 75 10.30 4.49 -10.80
C ALA A 75 9.87 4.63 -12.27
N SER A 76 8.86 5.46 -12.54
CA SER A 76 8.62 5.97 -13.90
C SER A 76 9.55 7.16 -14.19
N ASP A 77 9.91 7.38 -15.46
CA ASP A 77 10.84 8.44 -15.86
C ASP A 77 10.42 9.82 -15.29
N ASP A 78 9.12 10.15 -15.35
CA ASP A 78 8.60 11.42 -14.86
C ASP A 78 8.68 11.56 -13.33
N LYS A 79 8.66 10.45 -12.58
CA LYS A 79 8.82 10.44 -11.11
C LYS A 79 10.29 10.55 -10.71
N LEU A 80 11.17 9.88 -11.44
CA LEU A 80 12.61 9.87 -11.19
C LEU A 80 13.26 11.22 -11.50
N GLU A 81 12.71 11.98 -12.46
CA GLU A 81 13.14 13.35 -12.79
C GLU A 81 12.60 14.43 -11.82
N ASN A 82 11.83 14.04 -10.80
CA ASN A 82 11.20 14.99 -9.89
C ASN A 82 12.22 15.67 -8.94
N ARG A 83 11.95 16.96 -8.64
CA ARG A 83 12.70 17.92 -7.80
C ARG A 83 13.96 17.38 -7.09
N GLY A 84 15.12 17.68 -7.67
CA GLY A 84 16.42 17.57 -6.98
C GLY A 84 16.94 16.14 -6.80
N ASN A 85 16.39 15.15 -7.50
CA ASN A 85 16.94 13.80 -7.52
C ASN A 85 18.12 13.69 -8.49
N ALA A 86 19.22 13.07 -8.05
CA ALA A 86 20.39 12.81 -8.87
C ALA A 86 20.54 11.29 -9.02
N LEU A 87 20.21 10.78 -10.20
CA LEU A 87 20.16 9.34 -10.44
C LEU A 87 21.52 8.81 -10.90
N SER A 88 22.04 7.79 -10.22
CA SER A 88 23.18 7.00 -10.68
C SER A 88 22.78 5.88 -11.65
N PHE A 89 21.50 5.50 -11.66
CA PHE A 89 20.94 4.40 -12.46
C PHE A 89 19.73 4.90 -13.28
N THR A 90 19.52 4.31 -14.46
CA THR A 90 18.31 4.58 -15.24
C THR A 90 17.09 3.95 -14.57
N GLY A 91 15.89 4.50 -14.83
CA GLY A 91 14.65 3.91 -14.31
C GLY A 91 14.46 2.45 -14.72
N GLN A 92 14.87 2.09 -15.93
CA GLN A 92 14.87 0.69 -16.38
C GLN A 92 15.80 -0.19 -15.54
N GLN A 93 17.03 0.25 -15.24
CA GLN A 93 17.96 -0.53 -14.41
C GLN A 93 17.42 -0.75 -13.00
N ILE A 94 16.84 0.29 -12.40
CA ILE A 94 16.21 0.21 -11.07
C ILE A 94 15.04 -0.77 -11.11
N ASN A 95 14.14 -0.64 -12.10
CA ASN A 95 12.97 -1.50 -12.24
C ASN A 95 13.35 -2.96 -12.48
N GLU A 96 14.34 -3.23 -13.33
CA GLU A 96 14.82 -4.58 -13.60
C GLU A 96 15.45 -5.22 -12.35
N ALA A 97 16.27 -4.47 -11.59
CA ALA A 97 16.86 -4.93 -10.34
C ALA A 97 15.78 -5.23 -9.29
N ALA A 98 14.80 -4.34 -9.10
CA ALA A 98 13.70 -4.53 -8.16
C ALA A 98 12.85 -5.78 -8.49
N CYS A 99 12.59 -6.03 -9.78
CA CYS A 99 11.89 -7.23 -10.22
C CYS A 99 12.68 -8.51 -9.91
N ASP A 100 14.01 -8.50 -10.13
CA ASP A 100 14.86 -9.65 -9.86
C ASP A 100 14.90 -9.98 -8.37
N LEU A 101 14.99 -8.97 -7.50
CA LEU A 101 14.95 -9.15 -6.04
C LEU A 101 13.61 -9.70 -5.55
N ALA A 102 12.50 -9.15 -6.06
CA ALA A 102 11.17 -9.65 -5.72
C ALA A 102 10.99 -11.12 -6.16
N ARG A 103 11.47 -11.47 -7.35
CA ARG A 103 11.42 -12.85 -7.88
C ARG A 103 12.32 -13.81 -7.11
N GLU A 104 13.54 -13.39 -6.76
CA GLU A 104 14.46 -14.16 -5.92
C GLU A 104 13.74 -14.61 -4.64
N VAL A 105 13.16 -13.65 -3.92
CA VAL A 105 12.51 -13.93 -2.64
C VAL A 105 11.18 -14.67 -2.80
N ALA A 106 10.35 -14.31 -3.78
CA ALA A 106 9.10 -15.04 -4.04
C ALA A 106 9.36 -16.53 -4.33
N ASN A 107 10.50 -16.87 -4.93
CA ASN A 107 10.91 -18.24 -5.18
C ASN A 107 11.30 -19.02 -3.91
N GLU A 108 11.65 -18.35 -2.81
CA GLU A 108 11.99 -18.96 -1.52
C GLU A 108 10.77 -19.47 -0.74
N GLY A 109 9.55 -19.10 -1.12
CA GLY A 109 8.33 -19.48 -0.41
C GLY A 109 7.07 -19.53 -1.29
N ASP A 110 5.91 -19.58 -0.64
CA ASP A 110 4.61 -19.61 -1.32
C ASP A 110 4.11 -18.19 -1.64
N ALA A 111 4.82 -17.51 -2.54
CA ALA A 111 4.51 -16.15 -2.95
C ALA A 111 4.61 -15.95 -4.48
N LEU A 112 3.89 -14.93 -4.94
CA LEU A 112 3.86 -14.43 -6.30
C LEU A 112 4.56 -13.06 -6.38
N VAL A 113 5.04 -12.69 -7.56
CA VAL A 113 5.58 -11.36 -7.86
C VAL A 113 4.51 -10.51 -8.54
N ALA A 114 4.30 -9.30 -8.05
CA ALA A 114 3.35 -8.36 -8.62
C ALA A 114 4.06 -7.09 -9.13
N GLY A 115 3.89 -6.77 -10.42
CA GLY A 115 4.39 -5.53 -11.00
C GLY A 115 3.43 -4.36 -10.74
N GLY A 116 3.88 -3.34 -10.02
CA GLY A 116 3.06 -2.18 -9.64
C GLY A 116 3.30 -0.94 -10.50
N VAL A 117 2.23 -0.26 -10.91
CA VAL A 117 2.23 1.12 -11.44
C VAL A 117 1.32 2.01 -10.60
N SER A 118 1.55 3.32 -10.66
CA SER A 118 0.76 4.30 -9.89
C SER A 118 0.58 5.61 -10.62
N GLN A 119 -0.33 6.45 -10.10
CA GLN A 119 -0.66 7.75 -10.70
C GLN A 119 0.58 8.56 -11.07
N THR A 120 0.50 9.28 -12.17
CA THR A 120 1.64 9.98 -12.77
C THR A 120 1.54 11.49 -12.52
N PRO A 121 2.67 12.17 -12.24
CA PRO A 121 2.74 13.63 -12.30
C PRO A 121 2.23 14.20 -13.65
N SER A 122 2.39 13.42 -14.72
CA SER A 122 1.89 13.74 -16.06
C SER A 122 0.38 13.94 -16.13
N TYR A 123 -0.42 13.12 -15.43
CA TYR A 123 -1.88 13.30 -15.37
C TYR A 123 -2.27 14.59 -14.65
N LEU A 124 -1.64 14.88 -13.50
CA LEU A 124 -1.87 16.13 -12.76
C LEU A 124 -1.49 17.38 -13.57
N SER A 125 -0.51 17.25 -14.45
CA SER A 125 -0.06 18.30 -15.39
C SER A 125 -0.90 18.38 -16.67
N CYS A 126 -2.06 17.73 -16.72
CA CYS A 126 -3.00 17.73 -17.85
C CYS A 126 -2.39 17.26 -19.19
N LYS A 127 -1.42 16.34 -19.16
CA LYS A 127 -0.97 15.65 -20.39
C LYS A 127 -2.08 14.79 -20.97
N SER A 128 -1.99 14.48 -22.27
CA SER A 128 -3.01 13.67 -22.94
C SER A 128 -3.03 12.23 -22.42
N GLU A 129 -4.18 11.56 -22.57
CA GLU A 129 -4.32 10.12 -22.28
C GLU A 129 -3.22 9.29 -22.96
N SER A 130 -2.87 9.62 -24.20
CA SER A 130 -1.84 8.90 -24.96
C SER A 130 -0.46 9.00 -24.32
N GLU A 131 -0.10 10.16 -23.78
CA GLU A 131 1.17 10.40 -23.11
C GLU A 131 1.23 9.69 -21.76
N VAL A 132 0.14 9.75 -20.97
CA VAL A 132 0.04 9.06 -19.68
C VAL A 132 0.11 7.54 -19.88
N LYS A 133 -0.64 6.99 -20.84
CA LYS A 133 -0.57 5.57 -21.18
C LYS A 133 0.80 5.13 -21.67
N ALA A 134 1.54 5.99 -22.37
CA ALA A 134 2.90 5.68 -22.80
C ALA A 134 3.85 5.47 -21.60
N ILE A 135 3.64 6.18 -20.49
CA ILE A 135 4.43 6.00 -19.25
C ILE A 135 4.16 4.61 -18.66
N PHE A 136 2.88 4.22 -18.53
CA PHE A 136 2.54 2.88 -18.04
C PHE A 136 3.12 1.77 -18.93
N LYS A 137 3.09 1.94 -20.26
CA LYS A 137 3.64 0.96 -21.22
C LYS A 137 5.14 0.72 -21.00
N LYS A 138 5.94 1.75 -20.74
CA LYS A 138 7.37 1.58 -20.45
C LYS A 138 7.64 0.69 -19.24
N GLN A 139 6.84 0.83 -18.17
CA GLN A 139 6.96 -0.05 -17.00
C GLN A 139 6.47 -1.47 -17.32
N MET A 140 5.43 -1.62 -18.14
CA MET A 140 4.95 -2.94 -18.59
C MET A 140 6.01 -3.72 -19.36
N ASP A 141 6.81 -3.06 -20.19
CA ASP A 141 7.89 -3.71 -20.94
C ASP A 141 8.86 -4.45 -20.00
N VAL A 142 9.20 -3.82 -18.86
CA VAL A 142 10.04 -4.44 -17.83
C VAL A 142 9.31 -5.61 -17.16
N PHE A 143 8.06 -5.43 -16.75
CA PHE A 143 7.31 -6.47 -16.04
C PHE A 143 7.03 -7.71 -16.91
N ILE A 144 6.80 -7.52 -18.20
CA ILE A 144 6.67 -8.60 -19.18
C ILE A 144 8.02 -9.32 -19.34
N LYS A 145 9.10 -8.57 -19.57
CA LYS A 145 10.46 -9.13 -19.69
C LYS A 145 10.86 -9.95 -18.46
N LYS A 146 10.51 -9.47 -17.27
CA LYS A 146 10.79 -10.12 -15.98
C LYS A 146 9.76 -11.17 -15.57
N ASN A 147 8.73 -11.37 -16.39
CA ASN A 147 7.65 -12.33 -16.19
C ASN A 147 7.06 -12.29 -14.76
N VAL A 148 6.57 -11.13 -14.34
CA VAL A 148 5.79 -11.01 -13.09
C VAL A 148 4.54 -11.88 -13.16
N ASP A 149 4.01 -12.33 -12.02
CA ASP A 149 2.87 -13.27 -12.00
C ASP A 149 1.54 -12.55 -12.26
N PHE A 150 1.41 -11.30 -11.78
CA PHE A 150 0.27 -10.42 -12.05
C PHE A 150 0.66 -8.94 -11.92
N LEU A 151 -0.28 -8.04 -12.19
CA LEU A 151 -0.05 -6.59 -12.22
C LEU A 151 -0.98 -5.87 -11.25
N ILE A 152 -0.52 -4.73 -10.72
CA ILE A 152 -1.29 -3.88 -9.82
C ILE A 152 -1.22 -2.43 -10.32
N ALA A 153 -2.39 -1.82 -10.55
CA ALA A 153 -2.54 -0.36 -10.65
C ALA A 153 -2.93 0.16 -9.26
N GLU A 154 -1.99 0.74 -8.51
CA GLU A 154 -2.19 1.20 -7.13
C GLU A 154 -1.94 2.70 -6.96
N TYR A 155 -2.46 3.31 -5.89
CA TYR A 155 -2.27 4.73 -5.57
C TYR A 155 -2.74 5.65 -6.71
N PHE A 156 -4.04 5.59 -6.95
CA PHE A 156 -4.75 6.50 -7.85
C PHE A 156 -5.81 7.29 -7.08
N GLU A 157 -5.74 8.61 -7.17
CA GLU A 157 -6.71 9.56 -6.61
C GLU A 157 -7.86 9.89 -7.59
N HIS A 158 -7.69 9.51 -8.86
CA HIS A 158 -8.64 9.79 -9.94
C HIS A 158 -8.92 8.49 -10.70
N VAL A 159 -10.19 8.08 -10.77
CA VAL A 159 -10.53 6.81 -11.44
C VAL A 159 -10.27 6.87 -12.95
N GLU A 160 -10.36 8.06 -13.54
CA GLU A 160 -10.06 8.29 -14.96
C GLU A 160 -8.64 7.80 -15.31
N GLU A 161 -7.63 8.18 -14.54
CA GLU A 161 -6.25 7.73 -14.79
C GLU A 161 -6.08 6.24 -14.47
N ALA A 162 -6.74 5.76 -13.40
CA ALA A 162 -6.70 4.35 -13.03
C ALA A 162 -7.29 3.44 -14.12
N GLU A 163 -8.35 3.86 -14.81
CA GLU A 163 -8.89 3.13 -15.98
C GLU A 163 -7.87 3.06 -17.11
N TRP A 164 -7.15 4.15 -17.40
CA TRP A 164 -6.12 4.16 -18.42
C TRP A 164 -4.99 3.19 -18.08
N ALA A 165 -4.57 3.14 -16.81
CA ALA A 165 -3.61 2.17 -16.32
C ALA A 165 -4.12 0.73 -16.51
N VAL A 166 -5.33 0.42 -16.03
CA VAL A 166 -5.93 -0.93 -16.16
C VAL A 166 -6.01 -1.38 -17.61
N GLN A 167 -6.41 -0.49 -18.53
CA GLN A 167 -6.47 -0.81 -19.96
C GLN A 167 -5.09 -1.19 -20.52
N VAL A 168 -4.03 -0.45 -20.18
CA VAL A 168 -2.65 -0.76 -20.58
C VAL A 168 -2.17 -2.08 -19.95
N LEU A 169 -2.44 -2.29 -18.66
CA LEU A 169 -2.05 -3.50 -17.95
C LEU A 169 -2.74 -4.74 -18.52
N LYS A 170 -4.02 -4.63 -18.92
CA LYS A 170 -4.80 -5.76 -19.44
C LYS A 170 -4.32 -6.23 -20.82
N ASP A 171 -3.67 -5.37 -21.60
CA ASP A 171 -3.07 -5.75 -22.89
C ASP A 171 -1.99 -6.82 -22.73
N THR A 172 -1.33 -6.91 -21.57
CA THR A 172 -0.32 -7.93 -21.24
C THR A 172 -0.89 -9.33 -21.04
N LYS A 173 -2.23 -9.47 -20.96
CA LYS A 173 -2.96 -10.73 -20.67
C LYS A 173 -2.68 -11.35 -19.30
N LYS A 174 -1.94 -10.66 -18.42
CA LYS A 174 -1.79 -11.05 -17.02
C LYS A 174 -3.02 -10.59 -16.20
N PRO A 175 -3.32 -11.24 -15.06
CA PRO A 175 -4.33 -10.73 -14.14
C PRO A 175 -3.99 -9.33 -13.64
N VAL A 176 -5.01 -8.50 -13.46
CA VAL A 176 -4.85 -7.09 -13.05
C VAL A 176 -5.63 -6.82 -11.76
N ALA A 177 -4.93 -6.34 -10.75
CA ALA A 177 -5.54 -5.70 -9.58
C ALA A 177 -5.53 -4.17 -9.75
N ALA A 178 -6.57 -3.50 -9.26
CA ALA A 178 -6.66 -2.05 -9.25
C ALA A 178 -7.09 -1.54 -7.88
N THR A 179 -6.26 -0.70 -7.27
CA THR A 179 -6.54 -0.06 -5.98
C THR A 179 -6.38 1.45 -6.07
N MET A 180 -7.30 2.15 -5.40
CA MET A 180 -7.29 3.60 -5.33
C MET A 180 -6.96 4.07 -3.92
N CYS A 181 -6.29 5.23 -3.80
CA CYS A 181 -6.02 5.85 -2.50
C CYS A 181 -7.12 6.86 -2.14
N ILE A 182 -8.36 6.37 -2.13
CA ILE A 182 -9.57 7.16 -1.87
C ILE A 182 -10.35 6.62 -0.67
N GLY A 183 -11.06 7.51 0.00
CA GLY A 183 -11.94 7.18 1.13
C GLY A 183 -13.40 7.01 0.71
N PRO A 184 -14.32 6.93 1.68
CA PRO A 184 -15.77 6.83 1.42
C PRO A 184 -16.37 8.01 0.65
N MET A 185 -15.68 9.16 0.61
CA MET A 185 -16.11 10.35 -0.14
C MET A 185 -15.93 10.21 -1.66
N GLY A 186 -15.19 9.21 -2.13
CA GLY A 186 -14.92 9.03 -3.56
C GLY A 186 -13.60 9.64 -4.00
N ASP A 187 -13.41 9.67 -5.31
CA ASP A 187 -12.20 10.19 -5.95
C ASP A 187 -12.17 11.73 -5.96
N MET A 188 -11.06 12.32 -6.43
CA MET A 188 -10.87 13.77 -6.44
C MET A 188 -11.75 14.54 -7.45
N HIS A 189 -12.51 13.83 -8.27
CA HIS A 189 -13.57 14.39 -9.11
C HIS A 189 -14.98 14.19 -8.52
N GLY A 190 -15.08 13.64 -7.30
CA GLY A 190 -16.35 13.34 -6.64
C GLY A 190 -17.03 12.08 -7.15
N VAL A 191 -16.33 11.22 -7.89
CA VAL A 191 -16.85 9.92 -8.32
C VAL A 191 -16.89 8.99 -7.13
N THR A 192 -18.08 8.46 -6.81
CA THR A 192 -18.26 7.62 -5.61
C THR A 192 -17.38 6.37 -5.67
N PRO A 193 -16.98 5.78 -4.53
CA PRO A 193 -16.18 4.55 -4.51
C PRO A 193 -16.85 3.42 -5.30
N GLY A 194 -18.18 3.30 -5.19
CA GLY A 194 -18.95 2.30 -5.91
C GLY A 194 -18.85 2.44 -7.43
N GLU A 195 -18.99 3.65 -7.95
CA GLU A 195 -18.83 3.93 -9.37
C GLU A 195 -17.38 3.71 -9.82
N CYS A 196 -16.40 4.10 -8.99
CA CYS A 196 -14.99 3.85 -9.27
C CYS A 196 -14.72 2.36 -9.49
N ALA A 197 -15.18 1.49 -8.58
CA ALA A 197 -14.98 0.05 -8.72
C ALA A 197 -15.67 -0.52 -9.96
N VAL A 198 -16.91 -0.11 -10.27
CA VAL A 198 -17.62 -0.54 -11.49
C VAL A 198 -16.82 -0.18 -12.74
N ARG A 199 -16.27 1.04 -12.79
CA ARG A 199 -15.42 1.52 -13.88
C ARG A 199 -14.15 0.70 -14.04
N LEU A 200 -13.43 0.44 -12.94
CA LEU A 200 -12.21 -0.38 -12.96
C LEU A 200 -12.47 -1.82 -13.42
N VAL A 201 -13.56 -2.45 -12.96
CA VAL A 201 -13.93 -3.80 -13.42
C VAL A 201 -14.26 -3.80 -14.90
N LYS A 202 -15.02 -2.81 -15.39
CA LYS A 202 -15.32 -2.66 -16.84
C LYS A 202 -14.08 -2.40 -17.68
N ALA A 203 -13.09 -1.69 -17.14
CA ALA A 203 -11.80 -1.48 -17.79
C ALA A 203 -10.95 -2.77 -17.87
N GLY A 204 -11.28 -3.80 -17.09
CA GLY A 204 -10.69 -5.13 -17.17
C GLY A 204 -9.97 -5.60 -15.91
N ALA A 205 -10.08 -4.88 -14.79
CA ALA A 205 -9.51 -5.31 -13.52
C ALA A 205 -10.22 -6.56 -12.99
N ASP A 206 -9.45 -7.58 -12.62
CA ASP A 206 -9.94 -8.84 -12.05
C ASP A 206 -10.11 -8.73 -10.52
N ILE A 207 -9.36 -7.82 -9.89
CA ILE A 207 -9.34 -7.56 -8.45
C ILE A 207 -9.45 -6.04 -8.23
N VAL A 208 -10.36 -5.57 -7.38
CA VAL A 208 -10.55 -4.12 -7.12
C VAL A 208 -10.61 -3.78 -5.64
N GLY A 209 -10.17 -2.58 -5.28
CA GLY A 209 -10.25 -2.12 -3.89
C GLY A 209 -9.53 -0.81 -3.62
N VAL A 210 -8.96 -0.68 -2.42
CA VAL A 210 -8.27 0.55 -1.99
C VAL A 210 -6.93 0.27 -1.31
N ASN A 211 -6.02 1.23 -1.41
CA ASN A 211 -4.73 1.18 -0.73
C ASN A 211 -4.29 2.58 -0.23
N CYS A 212 -3.37 2.61 0.73
CA CYS A 212 -2.75 3.86 1.24
C CYS A 212 -3.77 4.84 1.86
N HIS A 213 -3.30 6.08 2.12
CA HIS A 213 -3.99 7.32 2.52
C HIS A 213 -4.92 7.31 3.74
N PHE A 214 -5.57 6.20 4.05
CA PHE A 214 -6.57 6.06 5.09
C PHE A 214 -6.26 4.86 5.98
N ASP A 215 -6.72 4.95 7.22
CA ASP A 215 -6.64 3.86 8.20
C ASP A 215 -7.46 2.62 7.79
N PRO A 216 -7.24 1.47 8.47
CA PRO A 216 -7.83 0.21 8.05
C PRO A 216 -9.35 0.17 8.01
N MET A 217 -10.02 0.74 9.01
CA MET A 217 -11.49 0.65 9.09
C MET A 217 -12.16 1.57 8.08
N THR A 218 -11.55 2.72 7.78
CA THR A 218 -11.97 3.58 6.67
C THR A 218 -11.85 2.83 5.34
N CYS A 219 -10.71 2.17 5.09
CA CYS A 219 -10.52 1.39 3.87
C CYS A 219 -11.49 0.21 3.75
N VAL A 220 -11.71 -0.58 4.81
CA VAL A 220 -12.67 -1.70 4.78
C VAL A 220 -14.08 -1.21 4.46
N LYS A 221 -14.49 -0.07 5.03
CA LYS A 221 -15.77 0.57 4.70
C LYS A 221 -15.84 0.97 3.23
N THR A 222 -14.79 1.58 2.67
CA THR A 222 -14.74 1.96 1.25
C THR A 222 -14.85 0.74 0.34
N VAL A 223 -14.13 -0.35 0.63
CA VAL A 223 -14.21 -1.60 -0.17
C VAL A 223 -15.59 -2.25 -0.06
N ALA A 224 -16.25 -2.19 1.10
CA ALA A 224 -17.63 -2.66 1.22
C ALA A 224 -18.61 -1.86 0.32
N MET A 225 -18.42 -0.54 0.20
CA MET A 225 -19.19 0.31 -0.74
C MET A 225 -18.89 -0.06 -2.20
N MET A 226 -17.61 -0.27 -2.54
CA MET A 226 -17.18 -0.75 -3.86
C MET A 226 -17.85 -2.07 -4.22
N LYS A 227 -17.80 -3.05 -3.29
CA LYS A 227 -18.38 -4.37 -3.46
C LYS A 227 -19.88 -4.32 -3.73
N ALA A 228 -20.63 -3.61 -2.89
CA ALA A 228 -22.08 -3.48 -3.05
C ALA A 228 -22.48 -2.90 -4.42
N ALA A 229 -21.72 -1.94 -4.96
CA ALA A 229 -21.98 -1.36 -6.26
C ALA A 229 -21.65 -2.29 -7.42
N VAL A 230 -20.52 -3.02 -7.36
CA VAL A 230 -20.13 -4.01 -8.36
C VAL A 230 -21.16 -5.14 -8.43
N GLU A 231 -21.62 -5.65 -7.29
CA GLU A 231 -22.67 -6.67 -7.21
C GLU A 231 -24.00 -6.15 -7.77
N LYS A 232 -24.41 -4.92 -7.40
CA LYS A 232 -25.62 -4.28 -7.94
C LYS A 232 -25.56 -4.07 -9.45
N ALA A 233 -24.37 -3.87 -10.01
CA ALA A 233 -24.15 -3.75 -11.45
C ALA A 233 -24.12 -5.11 -12.18
N GLY A 234 -24.28 -6.24 -11.48
CA GLY A 234 -24.20 -7.58 -12.06
C GLY A 234 -22.80 -7.99 -12.52
N LEU A 235 -21.77 -7.30 -12.01
CA LEU A 235 -20.38 -7.57 -12.32
C LEU A 235 -19.77 -8.50 -11.26
N LYS A 236 -18.66 -9.15 -11.61
CA LYS A 236 -17.88 -10.00 -10.70
C LYS A 236 -16.44 -9.50 -10.64
N ALA A 237 -15.91 -9.39 -9.43
CA ALA A 237 -14.51 -9.10 -9.19
C ALA A 237 -14.11 -9.69 -7.82
N HIS A 238 -12.82 -9.88 -7.62
CA HIS A 238 -12.25 -10.11 -6.30
C HIS A 238 -11.94 -8.78 -5.61
N TYR A 239 -11.78 -8.80 -4.29
CA TYR A 239 -11.55 -7.58 -3.51
C TYR A 239 -10.21 -7.61 -2.78
N ILE A 240 -9.55 -6.45 -2.80
CA ILE A 240 -8.25 -6.19 -2.17
C ILE A 240 -8.34 -4.99 -1.20
N VAL A 241 -7.59 -5.03 -0.11
CA VAL A 241 -7.46 -3.89 0.81
C VAL A 241 -6.05 -3.81 1.41
N GLN A 242 -5.39 -2.66 1.26
CA GLN A 242 -4.03 -2.41 1.76
C GLN A 242 -3.93 -1.02 2.42
N PRO A 243 -4.46 -0.85 3.63
CA PRO A 243 -4.58 0.45 4.29
C PRO A 243 -3.25 0.98 4.83
N LEU A 244 -3.25 2.18 5.42
CA LEU A 244 -2.17 2.65 6.27
C LEU A 244 -2.07 1.83 7.57
N ALA A 245 -0.86 1.71 8.11
CA ALA A 245 -0.66 1.28 9.50
C ALA A 245 -0.68 2.46 10.49
N TYR A 246 -1.45 3.51 10.18
CA TYR A 246 -1.59 4.71 10.99
C TYR A 246 -3.06 4.97 11.30
N HIS A 247 -3.38 5.36 12.54
CA HIS A 247 -4.68 5.92 12.88
C HIS A 247 -4.82 7.32 12.27
N THR A 248 -5.84 7.50 11.43
CA THR A 248 -6.10 8.76 10.71
C THR A 248 -7.57 9.18 10.79
N PRO A 249 -8.18 9.25 12.00
CA PRO A 249 -9.59 9.58 12.16
C PRO A 249 -9.91 11.03 11.77
N ASP A 250 -8.88 11.86 11.64
CA ASP A 250 -8.88 13.29 11.37
C ASP A 250 -8.55 13.65 9.91
N CYS A 251 -8.38 12.65 9.04
CA CYS A 251 -8.17 12.89 7.61
C CYS A 251 -9.43 13.38 6.89
N GLY A 252 -9.23 14.37 6.01
CA GLY A 252 -10.18 14.73 4.96
C GLY A 252 -10.10 13.80 3.74
N CYS A 253 -10.64 14.23 2.60
CA CYS A 253 -10.65 13.44 1.36
C CYS A 253 -9.26 13.19 0.77
N GLN A 254 -8.27 14.01 1.11
CA GLN A 254 -6.89 13.90 0.65
C GLN A 254 -6.09 12.82 1.40
N GLY A 255 -6.64 12.26 2.49
CA GLY A 255 -5.94 11.30 3.33
C GLY A 255 -4.82 11.92 4.16
N PHE A 256 -3.89 11.07 4.61
CA PHE A 256 -2.86 11.41 5.61
C PHE A 256 -1.78 12.39 5.14
N ILE A 257 -1.67 12.67 3.84
CA ILE A 257 -0.64 13.60 3.31
C ILE A 257 -0.91 15.03 3.77
N ASP A 258 -2.17 15.40 3.96
CA ASP A 258 -2.56 16.71 4.47
C ASP A 258 -2.49 16.83 6.00
N LEU A 259 -2.18 15.74 6.71
CA LEU A 259 -1.98 15.83 8.15
C LEU A 259 -0.66 16.57 8.44
N PRO A 260 -0.63 17.50 9.40
CA PRO A 260 0.59 18.26 9.75
C PRO A 260 1.77 17.37 10.15
N GLU A 261 1.50 16.15 10.62
CA GLU A 261 2.52 15.19 11.04
C GLU A 261 3.20 14.47 9.87
N PHE A 262 2.64 14.53 8.66
CA PHE A 262 3.23 13.85 7.51
C PHE A 262 4.53 14.51 7.06
N PRO A 263 5.60 13.73 6.73
CA PRO A 263 5.77 12.30 6.98
C PRO A 263 6.52 11.99 8.30
N PHE A 264 7.03 13.00 9.01
CA PHE A 264 8.09 12.85 10.03
C PHE A 264 7.63 12.80 11.49
N ALA A 265 6.32 12.84 11.75
CA ALA A 265 5.78 12.82 13.11
C ALA A 265 4.58 11.86 13.26
N LEU A 266 4.49 10.85 12.40
CA LEU A 266 3.38 9.87 12.37
C LEU A 266 3.54 8.76 13.41
N GLU A 267 4.63 8.70 14.17
CA GLU A 267 4.91 7.68 15.19
C GLU A 267 3.79 7.49 16.23
N PRO A 268 3.12 8.54 16.77
CA PRO A 268 2.00 8.35 17.70
C PRO A 268 0.82 7.58 17.09
N ARG A 269 0.70 7.57 15.76
CA ARG A 269 -0.44 7.02 15.03
C ARG A 269 -0.24 5.56 14.65
N VAL A 270 0.99 5.02 14.77
CA VAL A 270 1.30 3.65 14.34
C VAL A 270 0.40 2.63 15.04
N LEU A 271 -0.24 1.79 14.24
CA LEU A 271 -1.15 0.77 14.70
C LEU A 271 -0.42 -0.38 15.38
N THR A 272 -1.06 -1.02 16.35
CA THR A 272 -0.53 -2.18 17.03
C THR A 272 -0.84 -3.47 16.26
N ARG A 273 -0.19 -4.58 16.63
CA ARG A 273 -0.54 -5.89 16.09
C ARG A 273 -2.00 -6.29 16.38
N TRP A 274 -2.57 -5.81 17.48
CA TRP A 274 -3.95 -6.13 17.87
C TRP A 274 -4.94 -5.37 16.97
N ASP A 275 -4.62 -4.12 16.63
CA ASP A 275 -5.38 -3.36 15.64
C ASP A 275 -5.34 -4.05 14.28
N MET A 276 -4.19 -4.62 13.89
CA MET A 276 -4.06 -5.39 12.65
C MET A 276 -4.85 -6.70 12.65
N GLN A 277 -4.94 -7.40 13.79
CA GLN A 277 -5.80 -8.58 13.92
C GLN A 277 -7.29 -8.17 13.80
N HIS A 278 -7.70 -7.10 14.46
CA HIS A 278 -9.06 -6.59 14.31
C HIS A 278 -9.37 -6.23 12.85
N TYR A 279 -8.49 -5.46 12.20
CA TYR A 279 -8.59 -5.12 10.78
C TYR A 279 -8.72 -6.37 9.88
N ALA A 280 -7.83 -7.35 10.05
CA ALA A 280 -7.83 -8.56 9.24
C ALA A 280 -9.16 -9.32 9.35
N ARG A 281 -9.68 -9.44 10.57
CA ARG A 281 -10.97 -10.07 10.83
C ARG A 281 -12.13 -9.33 10.17
N GLU A 282 -12.17 -8.01 10.28
CA GLU A 282 -13.24 -7.21 9.67
C GLU A 282 -13.16 -7.18 8.14
N ALA A 283 -11.96 -7.11 7.57
CA ALA A 283 -11.75 -7.26 6.13
C ALA A 283 -12.24 -8.62 5.61
N PHE A 284 -11.89 -9.70 6.31
CA PHE A 284 -12.35 -11.04 5.95
C PHE A 284 -13.88 -11.18 6.02
N LYS A 285 -14.51 -10.65 7.07
CA LYS A 285 -15.98 -10.64 7.23
C LYS A 285 -16.68 -9.81 6.14
N ALA A 286 -16.06 -8.73 5.65
CA ALA A 286 -16.56 -7.97 4.51
C ALA A 286 -16.48 -8.75 3.18
N GLY A 287 -15.86 -9.94 3.18
CA GLY A 287 -15.67 -10.79 2.01
C GLY A 287 -14.46 -10.38 1.17
N ILE A 288 -13.51 -9.67 1.77
CA ILE A 288 -12.24 -9.33 1.13
C ILE A 288 -11.31 -10.54 1.28
N ARG A 289 -10.58 -10.88 0.21
CA ARG A 289 -9.72 -12.08 0.16
C ARG A 289 -8.26 -11.78 -0.15
N TYR A 290 -7.96 -10.61 -0.70
CA TYR A 290 -6.60 -10.06 -0.70
C TYR A 290 -6.50 -9.02 0.42
N ILE A 291 -5.78 -9.35 1.49
CA ILE A 291 -5.65 -8.51 2.70
C ILE A 291 -4.16 -8.24 2.94
N GLY A 292 -3.73 -6.99 2.83
CA GLY A 292 -2.33 -6.59 2.99
C GLY A 292 -2.20 -5.24 3.68
N GLY A 293 -1.12 -4.51 3.40
CA GLY A 293 -0.95 -3.17 3.95
C GLY A 293 -0.10 -2.26 3.08
N CYS A 294 -0.11 -0.97 3.38
CA CYS A 294 0.64 0.07 2.68
C CYS A 294 1.56 0.81 3.67
N CYS A 295 1.70 2.14 3.58
CA CYS A 295 2.64 2.90 4.41
C CYS A 295 2.44 2.66 5.91
N GLY A 296 3.55 2.41 6.61
CA GLY A 296 3.59 2.07 8.04
C GLY A 296 3.49 0.56 8.33
N PHE A 297 3.08 -0.28 7.37
CA PHE A 297 3.06 -1.73 7.60
C PHE A 297 4.48 -2.27 7.69
N GLU A 298 4.85 -2.76 8.88
CA GLU A 298 6.09 -3.49 9.15
C GLU A 298 5.82 -5.00 9.11
N PRO A 299 6.86 -5.86 9.05
CA PRO A 299 6.68 -7.31 8.99
C PRO A 299 5.79 -7.90 10.10
N TYR A 300 5.80 -7.31 11.31
CA TYR A 300 4.95 -7.80 12.40
C TYR A 300 3.46 -7.45 12.21
N HIS A 301 3.13 -6.42 11.43
CA HIS A 301 1.75 -6.11 11.03
C HIS A 301 1.23 -7.17 10.08
N ILE A 302 2.02 -7.56 9.07
CA ILE A 302 1.67 -8.65 8.14
C ILE A 302 1.53 -9.98 8.87
N ARG A 303 2.43 -10.27 9.83
CA ARG A 303 2.30 -11.46 10.68
C ARG A 303 0.97 -11.45 11.44
N ALA A 304 0.56 -10.30 11.98
CA ALA A 304 -0.70 -10.19 12.72
C ALA A 304 -1.93 -10.50 11.84
N VAL A 305 -1.94 -10.02 10.59
CA VAL A 305 -2.99 -10.37 9.61
C VAL A 305 -3.00 -11.89 9.34
N ALA A 306 -1.82 -12.47 9.07
CA ALA A 306 -1.68 -13.88 8.79
C ALA A 306 -2.05 -14.78 10.00
N GLU A 307 -1.74 -14.34 11.22
CA GLU A 307 -2.07 -15.03 12.48
C GLU A 307 -3.56 -14.98 12.80
N GLU A 308 -4.24 -13.85 12.59
CA GLU A 308 -5.69 -13.75 12.80
C GLU A 308 -6.48 -14.68 11.89
N LEU A 309 -6.01 -14.83 10.64
CA LEU A 309 -6.66 -15.61 9.59
C LEU A 309 -6.08 -17.04 9.48
N ALA A 310 -5.21 -17.44 10.40
CA ALA A 310 -4.65 -18.78 10.43
C ALA A 310 -5.72 -19.88 10.58
N PRO A 311 -6.80 -19.72 11.38
CA PRO A 311 -7.88 -20.71 11.43
C PRO A 311 -8.55 -20.96 10.08
N GLU A 312 -8.76 -19.90 9.29
CA GLU A 312 -9.36 -20.00 7.95
C GLU A 312 -8.38 -20.54 6.91
N ARG A 313 -7.08 -20.22 7.03
CA ARG A 313 -6.04 -20.66 6.10
C ARG A 313 -5.51 -22.07 6.40
N GLY A 314 -5.67 -22.54 7.63
CA GLY A 314 -5.19 -23.85 8.09
C GLY A 314 -3.70 -23.89 8.47
N PHE A 315 -2.99 -22.76 8.49
CA PHE A 315 -1.57 -22.70 8.86
C PHE A 315 -1.17 -21.33 9.42
N LEU A 316 -0.08 -21.33 10.21
CA LEU A 316 0.57 -20.12 10.70
C LEU A 316 1.78 -19.74 9.81
N PRO A 317 2.12 -18.44 9.71
CA PRO A 317 3.31 -18.02 8.99
C PRO A 317 4.59 -18.42 9.73
N LYS A 318 5.71 -18.53 9.01
CA LYS A 318 7.02 -18.90 9.58
C LYS A 318 7.46 -17.94 10.70
N ALA A 319 7.10 -16.65 10.62
CA ALA A 319 7.40 -15.68 11.67
C ALA A 319 6.73 -16.00 13.02
N ALA A 320 5.67 -16.80 13.05
CA ALA A 320 5.00 -17.22 14.27
C ALA A 320 5.88 -18.12 15.17
N GLU A 321 6.93 -18.77 14.63
CA GLU A 321 7.94 -19.50 15.41
C GLU A 321 8.61 -18.66 16.51
N LYS A 322 8.61 -17.33 16.33
CA LYS A 322 9.19 -16.34 17.27
C LYS A 322 8.12 -15.47 17.90
N HIS A 323 6.88 -15.94 17.93
CA HIS A 323 5.75 -15.24 18.52
C HIS A 323 4.88 -16.20 19.33
N GLY A 324 4.13 -15.63 20.27
CA GLY A 324 3.08 -16.33 21.01
C GLY A 324 1.79 -15.53 20.88
N MET A 325 0.74 -16.17 20.34
CA MET A 325 -0.56 -15.55 20.11
C MET A 325 -1.08 -14.87 21.37
N TRP A 326 -1.62 -13.65 21.20
CA TRP A 326 -2.22 -12.87 22.30
C TRP A 326 -1.30 -12.69 23.52
N GLY A 327 0.01 -12.66 23.29
CA GLY A 327 1.01 -12.43 24.33
C GLY A 327 1.37 -13.68 25.14
N SER A 328 1.05 -14.90 24.67
CA SER A 328 1.39 -16.15 25.38
C SER A 328 2.88 -16.30 25.70
N GLY A 329 3.76 -15.69 24.91
CA GLY A 329 5.20 -15.60 25.23
C GLY A 329 5.52 -14.92 26.58
N LEU A 330 4.55 -14.23 27.21
CA LEU A 330 4.69 -13.58 28.51
C LEU A 330 4.34 -14.50 29.69
N GLU A 331 3.81 -15.71 29.47
CA GLU A 331 3.33 -16.62 30.52
C GLU A 331 4.41 -17.01 31.53
N MET A 332 5.68 -17.03 31.11
CA MET A 332 6.81 -17.43 31.97
C MET A 332 7.54 -16.24 32.60
N HIS A 333 7.04 -15.01 32.43
CA HIS A 333 7.69 -13.82 32.97
C HIS A 333 7.69 -13.84 34.52
N THR A 334 8.74 -13.37 35.20
CA THR A 334 8.85 -13.42 36.68
C THR A 334 7.79 -12.60 37.41
N LYS A 335 7.38 -11.46 36.85
CA LYS A 335 6.37 -10.55 37.42
C LYS A 335 4.93 -11.01 37.14
N PRO A 336 4.06 -11.17 38.17
CA PRO A 336 2.70 -11.67 38.00
C PRO A 336 1.81 -10.76 37.15
N TRP A 337 1.91 -9.43 37.28
CA TRP A 337 1.14 -8.49 36.46
C TRP A 337 1.57 -8.45 34.98
N VAL A 338 2.73 -8.99 34.64
CA VAL A 338 3.16 -9.17 33.23
C VAL A 338 2.55 -10.45 32.66
N ARG A 339 2.60 -11.56 33.42
CA ARG A 339 1.95 -12.82 33.03
C ARG A 339 0.43 -12.66 32.85
N ALA A 340 -0.21 -11.86 33.70
CA ALA A 340 -1.65 -11.59 33.62
C ALA A 340 -2.11 -10.92 32.30
N ARG A 341 -1.15 -10.44 31.47
CA ARG A 341 -1.38 -9.86 30.14
C ARG A 341 -1.37 -10.91 29.03
N ALA A 342 -0.92 -12.14 29.29
CA ALA A 342 -0.80 -13.21 28.30
C ALA A 342 -2.15 -13.81 27.92
N ARG A 343 -3.09 -12.98 27.46
CA ARG A 343 -4.46 -13.36 27.14
C ARG A 343 -5.10 -12.35 26.21
N ARG A 344 -6.00 -12.83 25.36
CA ARG A 344 -6.69 -12.02 24.35
C ARG A 344 -7.46 -10.87 24.98
N GLU A 345 -8.22 -11.15 26.03
CA GLU A 345 -9.14 -10.16 26.62
C GLU A 345 -8.40 -8.98 27.26
N TYR A 346 -7.11 -9.13 27.59
CA TYR A 346 -6.29 -8.01 28.04
C TYR A 346 -5.96 -7.08 26.88
N TRP A 347 -5.33 -7.60 25.82
CA TRP A 347 -4.84 -6.78 24.72
C TRP A 347 -5.94 -6.22 23.83
N GLU A 348 -7.03 -6.94 23.63
CA GLU A 348 -8.17 -6.50 22.82
C GLU A 348 -8.94 -5.33 23.48
N LYS A 349 -8.87 -5.20 24.81
CA LYS A 349 -9.55 -4.13 25.57
C LYS A 349 -8.60 -3.02 26.03
N MET A 350 -7.30 -3.27 26.00
CA MET A 350 -6.30 -2.30 26.40
C MET A 350 -6.32 -1.11 25.45
N LYS A 351 -6.42 0.10 26.00
CA LYS A 351 -6.27 1.35 25.24
C LYS A 351 -4.87 1.91 25.54
N PRO A 352 -3.87 1.73 24.64
CA PRO A 352 -2.53 2.22 24.88
C PRO A 352 -2.53 3.74 25.06
N ALA A 353 -1.78 4.24 26.05
CA ALA A 353 -1.60 5.68 26.22
C ALA A 353 -0.67 6.24 25.13
N SER A 354 -0.88 7.49 24.70
CA SER A 354 -0.02 8.15 23.72
C SER A 354 1.38 8.50 24.25
N GLY A 355 1.52 8.60 25.58
CA GLY A 355 2.75 9.07 26.23
C GLY A 355 3.08 10.55 25.98
N ARG A 356 2.16 11.32 25.40
CA ARG A 356 2.35 12.72 25.01
C ARG A 356 1.25 13.61 25.62
N PRO A 357 1.35 13.99 26.91
CA PRO A 357 0.26 14.64 27.64
C PRO A 357 -0.03 16.08 27.18
N LEU A 358 0.90 16.71 26.47
CA LEU A 358 0.76 18.07 25.93
C LEU A 358 0.36 18.10 24.45
N CYS A 359 0.22 16.94 23.82
CA CYS A 359 -0.17 16.84 22.41
C CYS A 359 -1.66 16.53 22.29
N PRO A 360 -2.35 17.08 21.26
CA PRO A 360 -3.73 16.71 20.98
C PRO A 360 -3.81 15.26 20.48
N SER A 361 -5.03 14.70 20.49
CA SER A 361 -5.30 13.36 19.92
C SER A 361 -5.57 13.37 18.42
N MET A 362 -5.83 14.54 17.85
CA MET A 362 -6.14 14.78 16.44
C MET A 362 -5.56 16.13 16.01
N SER A 363 -5.37 16.29 14.70
CA SER A 363 -4.85 17.49 14.05
C SER A 363 -5.81 17.94 12.94
N THR A 364 -5.76 19.22 12.58
CA THR A 364 -6.53 19.76 11.46
C THR A 364 -5.71 19.59 10.17
N PRO A 365 -6.23 18.97 9.10
CA PRO A 365 -5.51 18.89 7.83
C PRO A 365 -5.27 20.26 7.19
N ASP A 366 -4.10 20.46 6.56
CA ASP A 366 -3.71 21.73 5.94
C ASP A 366 -4.57 22.09 4.71
N GLY A 367 -5.09 21.09 3.99
CA GLY A 367 -6.21 21.15 3.03
C GLY A 367 -6.33 22.43 2.20
N TRP A 368 -5.49 22.62 1.18
CA TRP A 368 -5.50 23.81 0.32
C TRP A 368 -6.63 23.84 -0.73
N GLY A 369 -7.47 22.81 -0.79
CA GLY A 369 -8.56 22.70 -1.77
C GLY A 369 -8.07 22.65 -3.22
N VAL A 370 -6.84 22.18 -3.45
CA VAL A 370 -6.21 22.10 -4.76
C VAL A 370 -6.49 20.74 -5.42
N THR A 371 -6.65 20.73 -6.74
CA THR A 371 -6.89 19.52 -7.55
C THR A 371 -6.20 19.63 -8.92
N LYS A 372 -6.32 18.60 -9.78
CA LYS A 372 -5.72 18.50 -11.12
C LYS A 372 -5.73 19.84 -11.87
N GLY A 373 -4.58 20.21 -12.44
CA GLY A 373 -4.41 21.47 -13.19
C GLY A 373 -4.14 22.71 -12.33
N HIS A 374 -4.20 22.63 -11.00
CA HIS A 374 -3.82 23.73 -10.13
C HIS A 374 -2.29 23.99 -10.18
N ALA A 375 -1.89 25.26 -10.22
CA ALA A 375 -0.48 25.66 -10.37
C ALA A 375 0.44 25.06 -9.28
N ASP A 376 -0.06 24.98 -8.03
CA ASP A 376 0.68 24.40 -6.90
C ASP A 376 0.98 22.89 -7.06
N LEU A 377 0.26 22.18 -7.94
CA LEU A 377 0.44 20.74 -8.21
C LEU A 377 1.26 20.46 -9.48
N MET A 378 1.60 21.48 -10.28
CA MET A 378 2.34 21.27 -11.54
C MET A 378 3.80 20.87 -11.26
N GLN A 379 4.29 19.90 -12.02
CA GLN A 379 5.64 19.37 -11.86
C GLN A 379 6.71 20.42 -12.19
N GLN A 380 7.78 20.45 -11.39
CA GLN A 380 8.97 21.29 -11.62
C GLN A 380 10.24 20.46 -11.44
N LYS A 381 11.28 20.76 -12.23
CA LYS A 381 12.57 20.04 -12.20
C LYS A 381 13.47 20.51 -11.04
N GLU A 382 13.41 21.79 -10.71
CA GLU A 382 14.22 22.40 -9.66
C GLU A 382 13.54 22.29 -8.30
N ALA A 383 14.34 22.29 -7.23
CA ALA A 383 13.82 22.35 -5.87
C ALA A 383 13.05 23.66 -5.65
N THR A 384 11.99 23.62 -4.85
CA THR A 384 11.18 24.81 -4.55
C THR A 384 12.05 25.86 -3.89
N THR A 385 12.11 27.05 -4.50
CA THR A 385 12.95 28.14 -4.01
C THR A 385 12.37 28.72 -2.71
N LYS A 386 13.21 29.41 -1.92
CA LYS A 386 12.74 30.11 -0.71
C LYS A 386 11.60 31.10 -1.00
N ASP A 387 11.62 31.74 -2.17
CA ASP A 387 10.59 32.69 -2.56
C ASP A 387 9.28 32.00 -2.98
N GLN A 388 9.35 30.81 -3.59
CA GLN A 388 8.17 29.97 -3.86
C GLN A 388 7.59 29.34 -2.58
N LEU A 389 8.42 29.06 -1.57
CA LEU A 389 7.97 28.55 -0.27
C LEU A 389 7.30 29.63 0.60
N ARG A 390 7.76 30.89 0.53
CA ARG A 390 7.23 32.00 1.34
C ARG A 390 5.69 32.14 1.29
N PRO A 391 5.01 32.12 0.12
CA PRO A 391 3.55 32.16 0.08
C PRO A 391 2.88 30.90 0.63
N LEU A 392 3.54 29.73 0.56
CA LEU A 392 3.02 28.48 1.13
C LEU A 392 3.10 28.47 2.66
N PHE A 393 4.17 29.02 3.23
CA PHE A 393 4.29 29.20 4.69
C PHE A 393 3.21 30.16 5.22
N ASN A 394 3.02 31.31 4.57
CA ASN A 394 1.98 32.26 4.96
C ASN A 394 0.57 31.64 4.92
N LYS A 395 0.32 30.84 3.88
CA LYS A 395 -0.89 30.04 3.75
C LYS A 395 -1.06 29.16 5.00
N ALA A 396 -0.08 28.33 5.35
CA ALA A 396 -0.12 27.42 6.51
C ALA A 396 -0.36 28.16 7.84
N ASP A 397 0.30 29.30 8.03
CA ASP A 397 0.19 30.10 9.27
C ASP A 397 -1.19 30.75 9.47
N THR A 398 -1.94 31.02 8.40
CA THR A 398 -3.28 31.67 8.49
C THR A 398 -4.41 30.74 8.93
N LYS A 399 -4.18 29.42 9.01
CA LYS A 399 -5.18 28.43 9.43
C LYS A 399 -5.04 27.93 10.87
N ASN A 400 -3.96 28.33 11.56
CA ASN A 400 -3.72 27.96 12.96
C ASN A 400 -4.44 28.88 13.95
#